data_AF-A0A8X6K6T3-F1
#
_entry.id   AF-A0A8X6K6T3-F1
#
_cell.length_a   1.000
_cell.length_b   1.000
_cell.length_c   1.000
_cell.angle_alpha   90.00
_cell.angle_beta   90.00
_cell.angle_gamma   90.00
#
_symmetry.space_group_name_H-M   'P 1'
#
loop_
_entity.id
_entity.type
_entity.pdbx_description
1 polymer ?
#
loop_
_entity_poly.entity_id
_entity_poly.type
_entity_poly.pdbx_seq_one_letter_code
_entity_poly.pdbx_strand_id
1 'polypeptide(L)' 'MTDENKGMFDEKAFSLMKSNAVFINTSRGGVVKQEALIDALKNKRIKAAGIDVMYPEPLPKDHELLTCPNL' A
#
# COMPACT_ATOMS: atom_id res chain seq x y z
N MET A 1 15.86 0.98 -0.73
CA MET A 1 15.13 0.66 -1.97
C MET A 1 16.17 0.41 -3.04
N THR A 2 16.04 -0.72 -3.73
CA THR A 2 16.86 -1.15 -4.87
C THR A 2 15.91 -1.41 -6.03
N ASP A 3 16.43 -1.63 -7.23
CA ASP A 3 15.59 -1.95 -8.38
C ASP A 3 14.81 -3.27 -8.18
N GLU A 4 15.36 -4.20 -7.41
CA GLU A 4 14.75 -5.50 -7.11
C GLU A 4 13.53 -5.42 -6.19
N ASN A 5 13.48 -4.45 -5.26
CA ASN A 5 12.36 -4.31 -4.31
C ASN A 5 11.40 -3.18 -4.64
N LYS A 6 11.64 -2.44 -5.72
CA LYS A 6 10.76 -1.37 -6.17
C LYS A 6 9.44 -1.96 -6.66
N GLY A 7 8.34 -1.54 -6.06
CA GLY A 7 6.99 -2.04 -6.37
C GLY A 7 6.79 -3.53 -6.10
N MET A 8 7.62 -4.12 -5.21
CA MET A 8 7.53 -5.53 -4.83
C MET A 8 6.16 -5.89 -4.22
N PHE A 9 5.54 -4.96 -3.50
CA PHE A 9 4.14 -5.09 -3.09
C PHE A 9 3.22 -4.52 -4.16
N ASP A 10 2.84 -5.38 -5.10
CA ASP A 10 1.90 -5.12 -6.19
C ASP A 10 0.58 -5.90 -6.00
N GLU A 11 -0.30 -5.87 -7.00
CA GLU A 11 -1.62 -6.51 -6.98
C GLU A 11 -1.50 -8.02 -6.73
N LYS A 12 -0.50 -8.66 -7.34
CA LYS A 12 -0.24 -10.09 -7.16
C LYS A 12 0.18 -10.36 -5.72
N ALA A 13 1.12 -9.58 -5.17
CA ALA A 13 1.53 -9.73 -3.78
C ALA A 13 0.35 -9.61 -2.81
N PHE A 14 -0.50 -8.59 -2.97
CA PHE A 14 -1.69 -8.42 -2.13
C PHE A 14 -2.73 -9.53 -2.33
N SER A 15 -2.88 -10.09 -3.54
CA SER A 15 -3.80 -11.21 -3.79
C SER A 15 -3.41 -12.51 -3.07
N LEU A 16 -2.12 -12.67 -2.74
CA LEU A 16 -1.60 -13.84 -2.03
C LEU A 16 -1.76 -13.70 -0.50
N MET A 17 -2.15 -12.52 -0.01
CA MET A 17 -2.34 -12.27 1.42
C MET A 17 -3.66 -12.85 1.92
N LYS A 18 -3.72 -13.16 3.22
CA LYS A 18 -4.99 -13.50 3.88
C LYS A 18 -5.89 -12.28 3.94
N SER A 19 -7.20 -12.48 3.77
CA SER A 19 -8.20 -11.41 3.86
C SER A 19 -8.23 -10.65 5.19
N ASN A 20 -7.74 -11.28 6.27
CA ASN A 20 -7.65 -10.69 7.60
C ASN A 20 -6.26 -10.07 7.92
N ALA A 21 -5.33 -10.04 6.96
CA ALA A 21 -3.98 -9.53 7.16
C ALA A 21 -3.95 -8.01 7.34
N VAL A 22 -2.98 -7.51 8.10
CA VAL A 22 -2.68 -6.08 8.24
C VAL A 22 -1.31 -5.82 7.61
N PHE A 23 -1.24 -4.89 6.65
CA PHE A 23 -0.01 -4.52 5.97
C PHE A 23 0.65 -3.30 6.64
N ILE A 24 1.91 -3.39 7.05
CA ILE A 24 2.64 -2.27 7.66
C ILE A 24 3.86 -1.91 6.81
N ASN A 25 4.02 -0.64 6.43
CA ASN A 25 5.22 -0.17 5.73
C ASN A 25 5.81 1.08 6.38
N THR A 26 6.98 0.91 6.98
CA THR A 26 7.84 1.98 7.53
C THR A 26 9.20 2.05 6.81
N SER A 27 9.32 1.40 5.64
CA SER A 27 10.59 1.28 4.91
C SER A 27 10.79 2.43 3.92
N ARG A 28 10.31 2.31 2.67
CA ARG A 28 10.26 3.35 1.65
C ARG A 28 8.94 3.24 0.88
N GLY A 29 8.36 4.38 0.47
CA GLY A 29 7.09 4.41 -0.27
C GLY A 29 7.14 3.61 -1.57
N GLY A 30 8.25 3.70 -2.31
CA GLY A 30 8.41 3.00 -3.60
C GLY A 30 8.53 1.47 -3.53
N VAL A 31 8.52 0.85 -2.33
CA VAL A 31 8.46 -0.62 -2.20
C VAL A 31 7.04 -1.15 -2.48
N VAL A 32 6.02 -0.32 -2.28
CA VAL A 32 4.62 -0.65 -2.54
C VAL A 32 4.12 0.14 -3.74
N LYS A 33 3.37 -0.53 -4.63
CA LYS A 33 2.55 0.18 -5.62
C LYS A 33 1.32 0.73 -4.90
N GLN A 34 1.24 2.05 -4.76
CA GLN A 34 0.19 2.70 -3.97
C GLN A 34 -1.22 2.40 -4.52
N GLU A 35 -1.35 2.28 -5.83
CA GLU A 35 -2.58 1.91 -6.52
C GLU A 35 -3.03 0.50 -6.13
N ALA A 36 -2.08 -0.45 -6.04
CA ALA A 36 -2.37 -1.81 -5.62
C ALA A 36 -2.81 -1.88 -4.13
N LEU A 37 -2.20 -1.05 -3.27
CA LEU A 37 -2.60 -0.92 -1.87
C LEU A 37 -4.02 -0.34 -1.73
N ILE A 38 -4.32 0.74 -2.46
CA ILE A 38 -5.65 1.35 -2.51
C ILE A 38 -6.69 0.29 -2.91
N ASP A 39 -6.44 -0.43 -4.00
CA ASP A 39 -7.34 -1.46 -4.53
C ASP A 39 -7.50 -2.62 -3.53
N ALA A 40 -6.42 -3.05 -2.87
CA ALA A 40 -6.48 -4.09 -1.85
C ALA A 40 -7.34 -3.70 -0.64
N LEU A 41 -7.28 -2.44 -0.20
CA LEU A 41 -8.10 -1.92 0.91
C LEU A 41 -9.57 -1.75 0.51
N LYS A 42 -9.83 -1.11 -0.64
CA LYS A 42 -11.19 -0.88 -1.14
C LYS A 42 -11.95 -2.19 -1.39
N ASN A 43 -11.28 -3.20 -1.93
CA ASN A 43 -11.87 -4.51 -2.19
C ASN A 43 -11.75 -5.49 -1.02
N LYS A 44 -11.30 -5.03 0.16
CA LYS A 44 -11.16 -5.87 1.38
C LYS A 44 -10.31 -7.13 1.15
N ARG A 45 -9.30 -7.05 0.28
CA ARG A 45 -8.30 -8.14 0.10
C ARG A 45 -7.39 -8.27 1.32
N ILE A 46 -7.18 -7.17 2.02
CA ILE A 46 -6.53 -7.13 3.32
C ILE A 46 -7.46 -6.39 4.30
N LYS A 47 -7.25 -6.61 5.60
CA LYS A 47 -8.09 -6.02 6.65
C LYS A 47 -7.81 -4.53 6.82
N ALA A 48 -6.54 -4.16 6.85
CA ALA A 48 -6.08 -2.81 7.10
C ALA A 48 -4.64 -2.63 6.60
N ALA A 49 -4.20 -1.39 6.52
CA ALA A 49 -2.81 -1.06 6.35
C ALA A 49 -2.41 0.06 7.32
N GLY A 50 -1.12 0.18 7.59
CA GLY A 50 -0.53 1.30 8.32
C GLY A 50 0.79 1.66 7.66
N ILE A 51 0.89 2.89 7.15
CA ILE A 51 2.06 3.33 6.38
C ILE A 51 2.60 4.63 6.96
N ASP A 52 3.92 4.69 7.10
CA ASP A 52 4.65 5.91 7.51
C ASP A 52 5.32 6.61 6.30
N VAL A 53 5.48 5.87 5.20
CA VAL A 53 6.22 6.30 4.01
C VAL A 53 5.36 6.22 2.76
N MET A 54 5.47 7.23 1.89
CA MET A 54 4.69 7.38 0.67
C MET A 54 5.57 7.83 -0.50
N TYR A 55 5.03 7.84 -1.71
CA TYR A 55 5.70 8.34 -2.91
C TYR A 55 4.68 8.99 -3.88
N PRO A 56 4.83 10.27 -4.25
CA PRO A 56 5.81 11.24 -3.76
C PRO A 56 5.51 11.69 -2.31
N GLU A 57 6.47 12.37 -1.68
CA GLU A 57 6.32 12.94 -0.33
C GLU A 57 6.69 14.44 -0.32
N PRO A 58 5.84 15.35 0.18
CA PRO A 58 4.53 15.09 0.79
C PRO A 58 3.49 14.60 -0.21
N LEU A 59 2.57 13.75 0.26
CA LEU A 59 1.49 13.25 -0.58
C LEU A 59 0.56 14.41 -0.99
N PRO A 60 0.12 14.48 -2.26
CA PRO A 60 -0.90 15.44 -2.66
C PRO A 60 -2.14 15.35 -1.77
N LYS A 61 -2.73 16.50 -1.44
CA LYS A 61 -3.86 16.58 -0.50
C LYS A 61 -5.12 15.87 -1.00
N ASP A 62 -5.24 15.72 -2.30
CA ASP A 62 -6.32 15.05 -3.02
C ASP A 62 -6.01 13.57 -3.31
N HIS A 63 -4.88 13.05 -2.85
CA HIS A 63 -4.49 11.68 -3.13
C HIS A 63 -5.41 10.67 -2.43
N GLU A 64 -5.89 9.71 -3.21
CA GLU A 64 -6.90 8.72 -2.81
C GLU A 64 -6.55 7.89 -1.56
N LEU A 65 -5.25 7.61 -1.31
CA LEU A 65 -4.75 6.97 -0.10
C LEU A 65 -5.29 7.63 1.16
N LEU A 66 -5.34 8.97 1.21
CA LEU A 66 -5.81 9.72 2.39
C LEU A 66 -7.28 9.47 2.74
N THR A 67 -8.05 8.88 1.82
CA THR A 67 -9.47 8.54 2.00
C THR A 67 -9.73 7.04 2.03
N CYS A 68 -8.68 6.21 1.98
CA CYS A 68 -8.83 4.76 1.96
C CYS A 68 -9.38 4.23 3.29
N PRO A 69 -10.35 3.29 3.24
CA PRO A 69 -10.88 2.68 4.45
C PRO A 69 -9.80 1.83 5.12
N ASN A 70 -9.66 1.96 6.44
CA ASN A 70 -8.73 1.19 7.26
C ASN A 70 -7.24 1.33 6.85
N LEU A 71 -6.86 2.54 6.39
CA LEU A 71 -5.46 2.96 6.24
C LEU A 71 -4.99 3.75 7.48
#